data_AF-A0A518DPR6-F1
#
_entry.id   AF-A0A518DPR6-F1
#
_cell.length_a   1.000
_cell.length_b   1.000
_cell.length_c   1.000
_cell.angle_alpha   90.00
_cell.angle_beta   90.00
_cell.angle_gamma   90.00
#
_symmetry.space_group_name_H-M   'P 1'
#
loop_
_entity.id
_entity.type
_entity.pdbx_description
1 polymer ?
#
loop_
_entity_poly.entity_id
_entity_poly.type
_entity_poly.pdbx_seq_one_letter_code
_entity_poly.pdbx_strand_id
1 'polypeptide(L)'
;MKTPEFIGWTLVRSCPLREVLDDPADPMAVERLLRPVQAYSDARREGRLFEGVCLAADVIPDVDPSPVDDHAAAIRAANGEPLGFRADEVLAAYGGEQAIRSVCTGCPANAVAQVQADALAGCVGLLEFSPHDASLHADFQRAYEAAEQAGETQEILAATTQPAWYGIWIEPAPTYSQRTAFRAVFRRLAGQNGFYAQRLAPLLAALDLSLDCKLPAPPDLRWELFPHGEVHGRRWRLGEHCPCCKADWKAGSRRCAVCGRQGGSQAARRRHARGVRPYWRLAGFLGEANVGRFLERYAAARTDSESVDQVPRGSDPPGEGPAATEQR
;
A
#
# COMPACT_ATOMS: atom_id res chain seq x y z
N MET A 1 -19.37 -8.21 -3.62
CA MET A 1 -18.79 -6.96 -3.10
C MET A 1 -18.13 -6.22 -4.24
N LYS A 2 -18.43 -4.93 -4.46
CA LYS A 2 -17.71 -4.12 -5.47
C LYS A 2 -16.32 -3.79 -4.94
N THR A 3 -15.33 -3.72 -5.82
CA THR A 3 -13.99 -3.23 -5.51
C THR A 3 -13.76 -1.93 -6.28
N PRO A 4 -13.19 -0.90 -5.65
CA PRO A 4 -12.75 0.28 -6.38
C PRO A 4 -11.67 -0.08 -7.40
N GLU A 5 -11.35 0.88 -8.26
CA GLU A 5 -10.08 0.84 -8.98
C GLU A 5 -8.91 1.01 -7.99
N PHE A 6 -7.76 0.46 -8.34
CA PHE A 6 -6.54 0.61 -7.54
C PHE A 6 -5.32 0.44 -8.41
N ILE A 7 -4.17 0.90 -7.91
CA ILE A 7 -2.89 0.75 -8.60
C ILE A 7 -2.04 -0.23 -7.83
N GLY A 8 -1.53 -1.24 -8.52
CA GLY A 8 -0.39 -2.02 -8.04
C GLY A 8 0.89 -1.36 -8.50
N TRP A 9 1.89 -1.22 -7.62
CA TRP A 9 3.20 -0.71 -7.98
C TRP A 9 4.33 -1.56 -7.37
N THR A 10 5.47 -1.63 -8.04
CA THR A 10 6.68 -2.30 -7.55
C THR A 10 7.94 -1.57 -8.01
N LEU A 11 8.95 -1.55 -7.13
CA LEU A 11 10.31 -1.17 -7.47
C LEU A 11 11.08 -2.41 -7.90
N VAL A 12 11.56 -2.44 -9.14
CA VAL A 12 12.25 -3.57 -9.74
C VAL A 12 13.74 -3.49 -9.41
N ARG A 13 14.23 -4.53 -8.73
CA ARG A 13 15.63 -4.76 -8.40
C ARG A 13 15.84 -6.24 -8.15
N SER A 14 17.05 -6.74 -8.40
CA SER A 14 17.44 -8.08 -7.96
C SER A 14 17.27 -8.21 -6.44
N CYS A 15 16.59 -9.27 -6.00
CA CYS A 15 16.22 -9.49 -4.61
C CYS A 15 16.03 -10.99 -4.35
N PRO A 16 16.72 -11.59 -3.36
CA PRO A 16 16.56 -13.00 -3.01
C PRO A 16 15.11 -13.41 -2.69
N LEU A 17 14.33 -12.48 -2.11
CA LEU A 17 12.91 -12.73 -1.79
C LEU A 17 12.00 -12.79 -3.02
N ARG A 18 12.52 -12.52 -4.23
CA ARG A 18 11.77 -12.46 -5.48
C ARG A 18 12.28 -13.44 -6.55
N GLU A 19 13.29 -14.25 -6.24
CA GLU A 19 13.95 -15.15 -7.21
C GLU A 19 13.02 -16.19 -7.84
N VAL A 20 11.91 -16.51 -7.17
CA VAL A 20 10.90 -17.46 -7.66
C VAL A 20 9.91 -16.84 -8.66
N LEU A 21 10.00 -15.54 -8.94
CA LEU A 21 9.12 -14.86 -9.89
C LEU A 21 9.69 -14.95 -11.30
N ASP A 22 8.87 -15.42 -12.24
CA ASP A 22 9.18 -15.35 -13.67
C ASP A 22 9.30 -13.90 -14.15
N ASP A 23 8.45 -13.02 -13.61
CA ASP A 23 8.44 -11.59 -13.93
C ASP A 23 8.43 -10.74 -12.64
N PRO A 24 9.59 -10.22 -12.19
CA PRO A 24 9.66 -9.33 -11.03
C PRO A 24 9.13 -7.91 -11.30
N ALA A 25 8.73 -7.61 -12.55
CA ALA A 25 8.10 -6.35 -12.94
C ALA A 25 6.57 -6.39 -12.83
N ASP A 26 5.93 -7.56 -12.71
CA ASP A 26 4.47 -7.68 -12.44
C ASP A 26 4.18 -7.28 -10.97
N PRO A 27 3.56 -6.10 -10.72
CA PRO A 27 3.32 -5.64 -9.37
C PRO A 27 2.43 -6.59 -8.56
N MET A 28 1.50 -7.30 -9.20
CA MET A 28 0.57 -8.22 -8.51
C MET A 28 1.20 -9.57 -8.20
N ALA A 29 2.14 -10.03 -9.03
CA ALA A 29 2.92 -11.22 -8.71
C ALA A 29 3.82 -10.95 -7.51
N VAL A 30 4.51 -9.79 -7.52
CA VAL A 30 5.36 -9.35 -6.41
C VAL A 30 4.55 -9.11 -5.14
N GLU A 31 3.40 -8.43 -5.22
CA GLU A 31 2.53 -8.17 -4.06
C GLU A 31 2.07 -9.48 -3.46
N ARG A 32 1.59 -10.43 -4.29
CA ARG A 32 1.13 -11.74 -3.79
C ARG A 32 2.25 -12.52 -3.11
N LEU A 33 3.46 -12.48 -3.68
CA LEU A 33 4.62 -13.15 -3.12
C LEU A 33 5.06 -12.51 -1.81
N LEU A 34 5.07 -11.18 -1.69
CA LEU A 34 5.64 -10.50 -0.53
C LEU A 34 4.61 -10.11 0.54
N ARG A 35 3.32 -10.20 0.25
CA ARG A 35 2.24 -9.86 1.20
C ARG A 35 2.38 -10.53 2.56
N PRO A 36 2.78 -11.82 2.69
CA PRO A 36 2.90 -12.41 4.02
C PRO A 36 4.00 -11.74 4.87
N VAL A 37 5.09 -11.34 4.23
CA VAL A 37 6.18 -10.58 4.87
C VAL A 37 5.70 -9.18 5.27
N GLN A 38 4.95 -8.50 4.40
CA GLN A 38 4.35 -7.19 4.70
C GLN A 38 3.38 -7.28 5.88
N ALA A 39 2.47 -8.26 5.87
CA ALA A 39 1.52 -8.49 6.95
C ALA A 39 2.21 -8.77 8.30
N TYR A 40 3.30 -9.54 8.30
CA TYR A 40 4.15 -9.73 9.48
C TYR A 40 4.79 -8.42 9.94
N SER A 41 5.35 -7.65 8.99
CA SER A 41 5.97 -6.35 9.28
C SER A 41 4.99 -5.38 9.94
N ASP A 42 3.78 -5.28 9.39
CA ASP A 42 2.71 -4.43 9.92
C ASP A 42 2.25 -4.93 11.30
N ALA A 43 2.05 -6.25 11.46
CA ALA A 43 1.64 -6.82 12.73
C ALA A 43 2.67 -6.54 13.83
N ARG A 44 3.96 -6.67 13.53
CA ARG A 44 5.02 -6.33 14.49
C ARG A 44 5.01 -4.85 14.84
N ARG A 45 4.92 -3.97 13.85
CA ARG A 45 4.90 -2.50 14.03
C ARG A 45 3.71 -2.02 14.85
N GLU A 46 2.56 -2.68 14.70
CA GLU A 46 1.30 -2.31 15.35
C GLU A 46 1.05 -3.05 16.69
N GLY A 47 2.05 -3.81 17.16
CA GLY A 47 1.93 -4.57 18.41
C GLY A 47 0.90 -5.71 18.34
N ARG A 48 0.64 -6.25 17.13
CA ARG A 48 -0.27 -7.38 16.85
C ARG A 48 0.45 -8.73 16.77
N LEU A 49 1.76 -8.77 16.97
CA LEU A 49 2.54 -10.00 17.09
C LEU A 49 2.61 -10.41 18.55
N PHE A 50 1.97 -11.53 18.91
CA PHE A 50 1.94 -12.04 20.29
C PHE A 50 2.17 -13.55 20.29
N GLU A 51 3.14 -14.00 21.10
CA GLU A 51 3.53 -15.42 21.21
C GLU A 51 3.75 -16.10 19.83
N GLY A 52 4.36 -15.38 18.89
CA GLY A 52 4.63 -15.88 17.53
C GLY A 52 3.43 -15.87 16.59
N VAL A 53 2.28 -15.35 17.00
CA VAL A 53 1.06 -15.22 16.17
C VAL A 53 0.83 -13.75 15.81
N CYS A 54 0.70 -13.48 14.50
CA CYS A 54 0.28 -12.19 13.98
C CYS A 54 -1.25 -12.14 13.88
N LEU A 55 -1.89 -11.32 14.71
CA LEU A 55 -3.33 -11.09 14.68
C LEU A 55 -3.72 -10.17 13.52
N ALA A 56 -4.89 -10.35 12.91
CA ALA A 56 -5.44 -9.40 11.96
C ALA A 56 -5.80 -8.06 12.64
N ALA A 57 -5.75 -6.96 11.89
CA ALA A 57 -5.92 -5.61 12.44
C ALA A 57 -7.30 -5.36 13.09
N ASP A 58 -8.32 -6.07 12.65
CA ASP A 58 -9.70 -5.95 13.12
C ASP A 58 -10.03 -6.79 14.37
N VAL A 59 -9.04 -7.52 14.92
CA VAL A 59 -9.18 -8.27 16.18
C VAL A 59 -8.99 -7.36 17.41
N ILE A 60 -8.66 -6.07 17.22
CA ILE A 60 -8.49 -5.12 18.32
C ILE A 60 -9.83 -4.39 18.58
N PRO A 61 -10.51 -4.65 19.73
CA PRO A 61 -11.85 -4.13 20.00
C PRO A 61 -11.92 -2.60 20.20
N ASP A 62 -10.81 -1.93 20.53
CA ASP A 62 -10.79 -0.50 20.88
C ASP A 62 -10.14 0.41 19.82
N VAL A 63 -9.72 -0.13 18.69
CA VAL A 63 -9.32 0.71 17.55
C VAL A 63 -10.59 1.03 16.78
N ASP A 64 -11.10 2.26 16.98
CA ASP A 64 -12.18 2.80 16.16
C ASP A 64 -11.79 2.56 14.69
N PRO A 65 -12.49 1.68 13.98
CA PRO A 65 -12.07 1.28 12.67
C PRO A 65 -12.04 2.51 11.79
N SER A 66 -10.87 2.83 11.26
CA SER A 66 -10.78 3.79 10.16
C SER A 66 -11.85 3.38 9.13
N PRO A 67 -12.80 4.27 8.77
CA PRO A 67 -14.00 3.92 8.01
C PRO A 67 -13.73 3.49 6.56
N VAL A 68 -12.47 3.22 6.21
CA VAL A 68 -11.98 3.21 4.84
C VAL A 68 -11.21 1.95 4.45
N ASP A 69 -11.02 0.99 5.35
CA ASP A 69 -10.43 -0.31 4.98
C ASP A 69 -11.54 -1.34 4.72
N ASP A 70 -12.01 -1.39 3.47
CA ASP A 70 -12.90 -2.45 2.96
C ASP A 70 -12.30 -3.86 3.20
N HIS A 71 -10.98 -3.96 3.35
CA HIS A 71 -10.31 -5.18 3.79
C HIS A 71 -10.66 -5.56 5.24
N ALA A 72 -10.62 -4.61 6.18
CA ALA A 72 -11.02 -4.82 7.57
C ALA A 72 -12.53 -5.06 7.69
N ALA A 73 -13.35 -4.47 6.82
CA ALA A 73 -14.77 -4.80 6.72
C ALA A 73 -15.01 -6.22 6.16
N ALA A 74 -14.23 -6.65 5.17
CA ALA A 74 -14.30 -8.00 4.62
C ALA A 74 -13.81 -9.09 5.60
N ILE A 75 -12.82 -8.78 6.45
CA ILE A 75 -12.40 -9.68 7.53
C ILE A 75 -13.50 -9.81 8.59
N ARG A 76 -14.09 -8.69 9.05
CA ARG A 76 -15.25 -8.70 9.95
C ARG A 76 -16.46 -9.45 9.38
N ALA A 77 -16.74 -9.25 8.10
CA ALA A 77 -17.82 -9.94 7.39
C ALA A 77 -17.56 -11.45 7.22
N ALA A 78 -16.32 -11.91 7.37
CA ALA A 78 -15.94 -13.32 7.24
C ALA A 78 -16.21 -14.16 8.51
N ASN A 79 -17.24 -13.83 9.30
CA ASN A 79 -17.90 -14.61 10.37
C ASN A 79 -17.63 -14.21 11.83
N GLY A 80 -17.13 -13.00 12.14
CA GLY A 80 -16.95 -12.55 13.53
C GLY A 80 -15.93 -13.37 14.34
N GLU A 81 -15.18 -14.26 13.68
CA GLU A 81 -14.11 -15.03 14.29
C GLU A 81 -12.78 -14.30 14.12
N PRO A 82 -11.93 -14.26 15.16
CA PRO A 82 -10.64 -13.62 15.09
C PRO A 82 -9.72 -14.35 14.10
N LEU A 83 -9.01 -13.58 13.28
CA LEU A 83 -8.04 -14.12 12.33
C LEU A 83 -6.60 -13.84 12.76
N GLY A 84 -5.71 -14.73 12.34
CA GLY A 84 -4.26 -14.58 12.52
C GLY A 84 -3.47 -15.59 11.71
N PHE A 85 -2.16 -15.55 11.87
CA PHE A 85 -1.26 -16.56 11.33
C PHE A 85 -0.02 -16.72 12.22
N ARG A 86 0.60 -17.89 12.17
CA ARG A 86 1.87 -18.14 12.84
C ARG A 86 3.02 -17.56 12.02
N ALA A 87 3.82 -16.70 12.64
CA ALA A 87 4.90 -15.99 11.97
C ALA A 87 5.99 -16.96 11.48
N ASP A 88 6.39 -17.93 12.30
CA ASP A 88 7.39 -18.94 11.94
C ASP A 88 7.01 -19.72 10.67
N GLU A 89 5.78 -20.22 10.62
CA GLU A 89 5.25 -20.99 9.48
C GLU A 89 5.22 -20.15 8.19
N VAL A 90 4.73 -18.91 8.28
CA VAL A 90 4.60 -18.03 7.11
C VAL A 90 5.95 -17.54 6.60
N LEU A 91 6.89 -17.21 7.51
CA LEU A 91 8.19 -16.68 7.14
C LEU A 91 9.18 -17.79 6.72
N ALA A 92 8.91 -19.06 7.04
CA ALA A 92 9.75 -20.20 6.65
C ALA A 92 9.98 -20.27 5.12
N ALA A 93 8.97 -19.90 4.32
CA ALA A 93 9.08 -19.85 2.86
C ALA A 93 10.13 -18.86 2.33
N TYR A 94 10.60 -17.93 3.20
CA TYR A 94 11.59 -16.90 2.89
C TYR A 94 12.89 -17.07 3.69
N GLY A 95 13.09 -18.24 4.30
CA GLY A 95 14.26 -18.51 5.16
C GLY A 95 14.14 -17.96 6.59
N GLY A 96 12.95 -17.55 7.02
CA GLY A 96 12.67 -17.02 8.35
C GLY A 96 12.93 -15.52 8.51
N GLU A 97 12.60 -14.99 9.69
CA GLU A 97 12.64 -13.56 9.98
C GLU A 97 14.04 -12.95 9.75
N GLN A 98 15.09 -13.60 10.23
CA GLN A 98 16.45 -13.06 10.14
C GLN A 98 16.91 -12.89 8.68
N ALA A 99 16.60 -13.85 7.81
CA ALA A 99 16.91 -13.79 6.38
C ALA A 99 16.15 -12.66 5.68
N ILE A 100 14.87 -12.46 6.02
CA ILE A 100 14.08 -11.34 5.49
C ILE A 100 14.69 -10.00 5.91
N ARG A 101 15.05 -9.86 7.19
CA ARG A 101 15.58 -8.62 7.74
C ARG A 101 16.95 -8.28 7.16
N SER A 102 17.82 -9.27 6.97
CA SER A 102 19.12 -9.05 6.31
C SER A 102 18.97 -8.58 4.85
N VAL A 103 17.88 -8.96 4.17
CA VAL A 103 17.58 -8.48 2.81
C VAL A 103 16.90 -7.11 2.80
N CYS A 104 15.96 -6.85 3.72
CA CYS A 104 15.11 -5.67 3.67
C CYS A 104 15.68 -4.44 4.41
N THR A 105 16.45 -4.65 5.49
CA THR A 105 17.04 -3.57 6.28
C THR A 105 18.14 -2.89 5.47
N GLY A 106 17.99 -1.59 5.23
CA GLY A 106 18.90 -0.82 4.36
C GLY A 106 18.73 -1.08 2.87
N CYS A 107 17.70 -1.83 2.45
CA CYS A 107 17.43 -2.04 1.03
C CYS A 107 16.99 -0.72 0.37
N PRO A 108 17.70 -0.25 -0.68
CA PRO A 108 17.39 1.01 -1.36
C PRO A 108 16.09 0.98 -2.18
N ALA A 109 15.47 -0.20 -2.34
CA ALA A 109 14.17 -0.34 -2.98
C ALA A 109 13.02 -0.42 -1.95
N ASN A 110 13.31 -0.40 -0.65
CA ASN A 110 12.28 -0.51 0.39
C ASN A 110 11.62 0.85 0.64
N ALA A 111 10.69 1.22 -0.25
CA ALA A 111 9.99 2.51 -0.23
C ALA A 111 9.17 2.72 1.05
N VAL A 112 8.47 1.68 1.53
CA VAL A 112 7.69 1.79 2.78
C VAL A 112 8.59 2.09 3.97
N ALA A 113 9.84 1.59 3.99
CA ALA A 113 10.79 1.91 5.07
C ALA A 113 11.18 3.39 5.16
N GLN A 114 10.97 4.18 4.09
CA GLN A 114 11.20 5.63 4.11
C GLN A 114 10.14 6.39 4.91
N VAL A 115 8.94 5.81 5.06
CA VAL A 115 7.79 6.42 5.73
C VAL A 115 7.39 5.70 7.01
N GLN A 116 7.81 4.44 7.15
CA GLN A 116 7.57 3.60 8.32
C GLN A 116 8.85 2.87 8.67
N ALA A 117 9.51 3.30 9.74
CA ALA A 117 10.74 2.67 10.22
C ALA A 117 10.54 1.15 10.40
N ASP A 118 11.59 0.39 10.07
CA ASP A 118 11.64 -1.07 10.15
C ASP A 118 10.63 -1.84 9.26
N ALA A 119 9.97 -1.18 8.30
CA ALA A 119 9.12 -1.88 7.35
C ALA A 119 9.92 -2.91 6.53
N LEU A 120 9.35 -4.10 6.33
CA LEU A 120 9.93 -5.17 5.52
C LEU A 120 9.14 -5.33 4.22
N ALA A 121 9.84 -5.73 3.15
CA ALA A 121 9.26 -5.94 1.82
C ALA A 121 8.44 -4.73 1.28
N GLY A 122 8.81 -3.51 1.65
CA GLY A 122 8.16 -2.26 1.21
C GLY A 122 8.52 -1.80 -0.20
N CYS A 123 9.02 -2.71 -1.03
CA CYS A 123 9.38 -2.48 -2.43
C CYS A 123 8.21 -2.73 -3.41
N VAL A 124 7.01 -2.95 -2.87
CA VAL A 124 5.75 -3.18 -3.59
C VAL A 124 4.61 -2.63 -2.76
N GLY A 125 3.53 -2.19 -3.40
CA GLY A 125 2.34 -1.75 -2.69
C GLY A 125 1.11 -1.66 -3.58
N LEU A 126 -0.03 -1.47 -2.90
CA LEU A 126 -1.30 -1.16 -3.53
C LEU A 126 -1.70 0.25 -3.11
N LEU A 127 -2.11 1.05 -4.07
CA LEU A 127 -2.75 2.33 -3.84
C LEU A 127 -4.24 2.15 -4.15
N GLU A 128 -5.00 1.90 -3.08
CA GLU A 128 -6.45 1.76 -3.10
C GLU A 128 -7.08 3.10 -2.72
N PHE A 129 -8.05 3.56 -3.50
CA PHE A 129 -8.89 4.71 -3.16
C PHE A 129 -10.28 4.21 -2.78
N SER A 130 -10.99 4.98 -1.96
CA SER A 130 -12.32 4.56 -1.53
C SER A 130 -13.25 4.49 -2.75
N PRO A 131 -14.13 3.48 -2.84
CA PRO A 131 -15.21 3.49 -3.84
C PRO A 131 -16.17 4.69 -3.67
N HIS A 132 -16.07 5.40 -2.54
CA HIS A 132 -16.81 6.63 -2.26
C HIS A 132 -16.03 7.91 -2.62
N ASP A 133 -14.77 7.81 -3.06
CA ASP A 133 -13.98 8.94 -3.57
C ASP A 133 -14.42 9.31 -5.00
N ALA A 134 -15.68 9.70 -5.17
CA ALA A 134 -16.19 10.22 -6.43
C ALA A 134 -15.40 11.47 -6.89
N SER A 135 -14.68 12.13 -5.97
CA SER A 135 -13.83 13.27 -6.26
C SER A 135 -12.43 12.90 -6.75
N LEU A 136 -11.95 11.65 -6.61
CA LEU A 136 -10.53 11.32 -6.90
C LEU A 136 -10.09 11.80 -8.28
N HIS A 137 -10.85 11.50 -9.33
CA HIS A 137 -10.49 11.91 -10.69
C HIS A 137 -10.48 13.42 -10.84
N ALA A 138 -11.42 14.13 -10.19
CA ALA A 138 -11.48 15.58 -10.22
C ALA A 138 -10.34 16.22 -9.40
N ASP A 139 -9.99 15.62 -8.26
CA ASP A 139 -8.95 16.09 -7.35
C ASP A 139 -7.57 15.87 -7.97
N PHE A 140 -7.39 14.73 -8.63
CA PHE A 140 -6.26 14.43 -9.47
C PHE A 140 -6.16 15.40 -10.66
N GLN A 141 -7.28 15.66 -11.36
CA GLN A 141 -7.31 16.61 -12.48
C GLN A 141 -6.86 18.01 -12.05
N ARG A 142 -7.35 18.50 -10.91
CA ARG A 142 -6.90 19.80 -10.35
C ARG A 142 -5.43 19.79 -9.96
N ALA A 143 -4.93 18.69 -9.38
CA ALA A 143 -3.51 18.54 -9.06
C ALA A 143 -2.63 18.52 -10.31
N TYR A 144 -3.10 17.88 -11.38
CA TYR A 144 -2.45 17.82 -12.68
C TYR A 144 -2.37 19.21 -13.34
N GLU A 145 -3.49 19.92 -13.43
CA GLU A 145 -3.56 21.28 -13.99
C GLU A 145 -2.66 22.26 -13.22
N ALA A 146 -2.63 22.16 -11.88
CA ALA A 146 -1.75 22.98 -11.05
C ALA A 146 -0.26 22.69 -11.31
N ALA A 147 0.12 21.43 -11.54
CA ALA A 147 1.49 21.06 -11.88
C ALA A 147 1.86 21.50 -13.31
N GLU A 148 0.90 21.46 -14.25
CA GLU A 148 1.08 21.97 -15.62
C GLU A 148 1.30 23.47 -15.64
N GLN A 149 0.50 24.23 -14.88
CA GLN A 149 0.68 25.68 -14.71
C GLN A 149 2.04 26.03 -14.09
N ALA A 150 2.58 25.15 -13.24
CA ALA A 150 3.91 25.29 -12.66
C ALA A 150 5.05 24.87 -13.61
N GLY A 151 4.74 24.37 -14.81
CA GLY A 151 5.73 23.88 -15.78
C GLY A 151 6.36 22.54 -15.42
N GLU A 152 5.77 21.78 -14.48
CA GLU A 152 6.33 20.53 -13.98
C GLU A 152 5.92 19.31 -14.81
N THR A 153 4.95 19.47 -15.74
CA THR A 153 4.33 18.35 -16.46
C THR A 153 4.39 18.46 -17.99
N GLN A 154 5.21 19.37 -18.54
CA GLN A 154 5.25 19.67 -19.98
C GLN A 154 5.48 18.44 -20.89
N GLU A 155 6.06 17.35 -20.35
CA GLU A 155 6.33 16.11 -21.10
C GLU A 155 5.32 14.97 -20.83
N ILE A 156 4.32 15.12 -19.95
CA ILE A 156 3.60 13.94 -19.41
C ILE A 156 2.66 13.27 -20.41
N LEU A 157 1.93 13.96 -21.28
CA LEU A 157 0.79 13.34 -21.97
C LEU A 157 0.85 13.44 -23.50
N ALA A 158 1.56 12.51 -24.14
CA ALA A 158 1.27 12.12 -25.52
C ALA A 158 -0.11 11.43 -25.66
N ALA A 159 -0.70 10.95 -24.54
CA ALA A 159 -2.02 10.36 -24.50
C ALA A 159 -3.00 11.28 -23.75
N THR A 160 -3.77 12.07 -24.50
CA THR A 160 -4.88 12.88 -23.98
C THR A 160 -6.03 11.98 -23.50
N THR A 161 -5.95 11.49 -22.26
CA THR A 161 -7.12 10.89 -21.60
C THR A 161 -7.91 11.96 -20.87
N GLN A 162 -9.23 11.82 -20.87
CA GLN A 162 -10.11 12.60 -20.00
C GLN A 162 -10.98 11.63 -19.19
N PRO A 163 -10.82 11.56 -17.86
CA PRO A 163 -9.89 12.34 -17.02
C PRO A 163 -8.40 11.96 -17.20
N ALA A 164 -7.49 12.87 -16.83
CA ALA A 164 -6.03 12.68 -16.94
C ALA A 164 -5.51 11.49 -16.11
N TRP A 165 -6.24 11.13 -15.04
CA TRP A 165 -6.00 9.95 -14.21
C TRP A 165 -5.60 8.73 -15.03
N TYR A 166 -6.37 8.39 -16.06
CA TYR A 166 -6.15 7.17 -16.84
C TYR A 166 -4.90 7.19 -17.74
N GLY A 167 -4.31 8.36 -17.99
CA GLY A 167 -3.17 8.53 -18.88
C GLY A 167 -1.85 8.09 -18.24
N ILE A 168 -1.76 8.19 -16.91
CA ILE A 168 -0.54 7.94 -16.13
C ILE A 168 -0.05 6.49 -16.29
N TRP A 169 -0.99 5.55 -16.29
CA TRP A 169 -0.72 4.11 -16.22
C TRP A 169 -0.84 3.40 -17.57
N ILE A 170 -0.99 4.15 -18.67
CA ILE A 170 -0.96 3.57 -20.01
C ILE A 170 0.41 2.94 -20.26
N GLU A 171 1.47 3.62 -19.82
CA GLU A 171 2.83 3.08 -19.84
C GLU A 171 3.14 2.44 -18.47
N PRO A 172 3.29 1.10 -18.40
CA PRO A 172 3.60 0.40 -17.15
C PRO A 172 5.02 0.69 -16.62
N ALA A 173 5.93 1.21 -17.46
CA ALA A 173 7.25 1.71 -17.06
C ALA A 173 7.41 3.20 -17.37
N PRO A 174 7.03 4.09 -16.46
CA PRO A 174 7.17 5.51 -16.70
C PRO A 174 8.65 5.91 -16.86
N THR A 175 8.92 6.77 -17.85
CA THR A 175 10.25 7.35 -18.07
C THR A 175 10.69 8.21 -16.86
N TYR A 176 11.96 8.61 -16.82
CA TYR A 176 12.45 9.52 -15.77
C TYR A 176 11.64 10.83 -15.71
N SER A 177 11.39 11.46 -16.86
CA SER A 177 10.58 12.69 -16.94
C SER A 177 9.15 12.45 -16.46
N GLN A 178 8.52 11.36 -16.90
CA GLN A 178 7.18 10.99 -16.45
C GLN A 178 7.13 10.79 -14.93
N ARG A 179 8.07 10.03 -14.35
CA ARG A 179 8.16 9.83 -12.89
C ARG A 179 8.32 11.15 -12.12
N THR A 180 9.19 12.05 -12.60
CA THR A 180 9.41 13.38 -11.99
C THR A 180 8.10 14.17 -11.93
N ALA A 181 7.35 14.11 -13.01
CA ALA A 181 6.19 14.90 -13.19
C ALA A 181 4.96 14.29 -12.47
N PHE A 182 4.84 12.95 -12.44
CA PHE A 182 3.88 12.23 -11.60
C PHE A 182 4.12 12.48 -10.10
N ARG A 183 5.38 12.51 -9.66
CA ARG A 183 5.75 12.89 -8.29
C ARG A 183 5.24 14.29 -7.94
N ALA A 184 5.34 15.26 -8.85
CA ALA A 184 4.81 16.60 -8.62
C ALA A 184 3.27 16.57 -8.43
N VAL A 185 2.56 15.88 -9.32
CA VAL A 185 1.09 15.74 -9.22
C VAL A 185 0.67 15.03 -7.93
N PHE A 186 1.28 13.90 -7.58
CA PHE A 186 0.92 13.19 -6.35
C PHE A 186 1.26 13.95 -5.09
N ARG A 187 2.33 14.76 -5.06
CA ARG A 187 2.61 15.66 -3.92
C ARG A 187 1.54 16.72 -3.76
N ARG A 188 1.03 17.27 -4.86
CA ARG A 188 -0.08 18.22 -4.84
C ARG A 188 -1.35 17.57 -4.34
N LEU A 189 -1.67 16.37 -4.85
CA LEU A 189 -2.82 15.60 -4.39
C LEU A 189 -2.73 15.26 -2.90
N ALA A 190 -1.56 14.80 -2.43
CA ALA A 190 -1.28 14.55 -1.02
C ALA A 190 -1.42 15.81 -0.16
N GLY A 191 -1.09 16.99 -0.70
CA GLY A 191 -1.24 18.27 -0.01
C GLY A 191 -2.69 18.77 0.12
N GLN A 192 -3.67 18.16 -0.58
CA GLN A 192 -5.06 18.61 -0.51
C GLN A 192 -5.75 18.20 0.79
N ASN A 193 -5.44 17.02 1.34
CA ASN A 193 -5.97 16.55 2.61
C ASN A 193 -5.09 15.44 3.23
N GLY A 194 -5.24 15.21 4.54
CA GLY A 194 -4.47 14.20 5.27
C GLY A 194 -4.72 12.76 4.84
N PHE A 195 -5.90 12.46 4.28
CA PHE A 195 -6.24 11.13 3.78
C PHE A 195 -5.37 10.75 2.57
N TYR A 196 -5.28 11.62 1.57
CA TYR A 196 -4.38 11.43 0.42
C TYR A 196 -2.92 11.40 0.84
N ALA A 197 -2.50 12.25 1.78
CA ALA A 197 -1.13 12.24 2.29
C ALA A 197 -0.75 10.85 2.83
N GLN A 198 -1.59 10.25 3.66
CA GLN A 198 -1.32 8.94 4.23
C GLN A 198 -1.31 7.83 3.18
N ARG A 199 -2.29 7.81 2.26
CA ARG A 199 -2.42 6.75 1.24
C ARG A 199 -1.34 6.83 0.16
N LEU A 200 -0.95 8.03 -0.24
CA LEU A 200 0.07 8.25 -1.28
C LEU A 200 1.50 8.13 -0.76
N ALA A 201 1.74 8.24 0.55
CA ALA A 201 3.08 8.26 1.12
C ALA A 201 3.99 7.11 0.64
N PRO A 202 3.55 5.83 0.60
CA PRO A 202 4.38 4.75 0.07
C PRO A 202 4.73 4.89 -1.42
N LEU A 203 3.78 5.30 -2.26
CA LEU A 203 4.02 5.49 -3.70
C LEU A 203 4.92 6.71 -3.95
N LEU A 204 4.75 7.80 -3.19
CA LEU A 204 5.62 8.96 -3.24
C LEU A 204 7.05 8.61 -2.85
N ALA A 205 7.24 7.81 -1.79
CA ALA A 205 8.54 7.28 -1.43
C ALA A 205 9.14 6.39 -2.54
N ALA A 206 8.31 5.57 -3.19
CA ALA A 206 8.77 4.75 -4.32
C ALA A 206 9.21 5.60 -5.52
N LEU A 207 8.46 6.66 -5.85
CA LEU A 207 8.84 7.62 -6.87
C LEU A 207 10.15 8.33 -6.51
N ASP A 208 10.28 8.80 -5.27
CA ASP A 208 11.49 9.45 -4.76
C ASP A 208 12.73 8.54 -4.89
N LEU A 209 12.64 7.29 -4.46
CA LEU A 209 13.74 6.32 -4.60
C LEU A 209 14.08 6.01 -6.07
N SER A 210 13.06 5.92 -6.93
CA SER A 210 13.24 5.63 -8.36
C SER A 210 13.91 6.79 -9.13
N LEU A 211 13.94 7.99 -8.53
CA LEU A 211 14.54 9.21 -9.06
C LEU A 211 15.84 9.60 -8.33
N ASP A 212 16.23 8.87 -7.29
CA ASP A 212 17.37 9.25 -6.45
C ASP A 212 18.71 9.02 -7.17
N CYS A 213 19.27 10.11 -7.71
CA CYS A 213 20.55 10.10 -8.41
C CYS A 213 21.76 9.75 -7.53
N LYS A 214 21.59 9.70 -6.19
CA LYS A 214 22.65 9.25 -5.28
C LYS A 214 22.78 7.72 -5.26
N LEU A 215 21.76 7.00 -5.74
CA LEU A 215 21.83 5.55 -5.89
C LEU A 215 22.63 5.22 -7.17
N PRO A 216 23.63 4.31 -7.11
CA PRO A 216 24.39 3.90 -8.29
C PRO A 216 23.52 3.33 -9.42
N ALA A 217 22.41 2.71 -9.04
CA ALA A 217 21.36 2.24 -9.92
C ALA A 217 20.01 2.42 -9.18
N PRO A 218 19.29 3.53 -9.43
CA PRO A 218 17.95 3.71 -8.90
C PRO A 218 17.05 2.58 -9.38
N PRO A 219 16.15 2.05 -8.52
CA PRO A 219 15.24 0.99 -8.94
C PRO A 219 14.24 1.51 -10.00
N ASP A 220 13.90 0.66 -10.96
CA ASP A 220 12.85 0.96 -11.92
C ASP A 220 11.49 0.87 -11.24
N LEU A 221 10.62 1.86 -11.47
CA LEU A 221 9.24 1.81 -11.01
C LEU A 221 8.37 1.15 -12.07
N ARG A 222 7.55 0.18 -11.66
CA ARG A 222 6.50 -0.43 -12.47
C ARG A 222 5.16 -0.27 -11.80
N TRP A 223 4.12 -0.08 -12.59
CA TRP A 223 2.75 -0.04 -12.09
C TRP A 223 1.74 -0.61 -13.06
N GLU A 224 0.57 -0.94 -12.54
CA GLU A 224 -0.60 -1.32 -13.32
C GLU A 224 -1.86 -0.76 -12.65
N LEU A 225 -2.71 -0.09 -13.43
CA LEU A 225 -4.06 0.26 -13.01
C LEU A 225 -4.97 -0.95 -13.14
N PHE A 226 -5.65 -1.27 -12.06
CA PHE A 226 -6.71 -2.26 -12.04
C PHE A 226 -8.07 -1.56 -12.05
N PRO A 227 -8.95 -1.88 -13.02
CA PRO A 227 -10.27 -1.28 -13.07
C PRO A 227 -11.14 -1.77 -11.92
N HIS A 228 -12.29 -1.10 -11.75
CA HIS A 228 -13.31 -1.57 -10.83
C HIS A 228 -13.67 -3.03 -11.12
N GLY A 229 -14.13 -3.72 -10.08
CA GLY A 229 -14.52 -5.10 -10.20
C GLY A 229 -15.50 -5.54 -9.14
N GLU A 230 -15.76 -6.84 -9.13
CA GLU A 230 -16.68 -7.46 -8.19
C GLU A 230 -16.08 -8.75 -7.64
N VAL A 231 -16.01 -8.85 -6.33
CA VAL A 231 -15.66 -10.09 -5.63
C VAL A 231 -16.93 -10.90 -5.37
N HIS A 232 -16.93 -12.13 -5.89
CA HIS A 232 -17.94 -13.17 -5.70
C HIS A 232 -17.24 -14.41 -5.10
N GLY A 233 -17.31 -14.54 -3.77
CA GLY A 233 -16.56 -15.55 -3.03
C GLY A 233 -15.05 -15.38 -3.22
N ARG A 234 -14.36 -16.41 -3.73
CA ARG A 234 -12.90 -16.38 -3.99
C ARG A 234 -12.52 -15.83 -5.37
N ARG A 235 -13.50 -15.41 -6.17
CA ARG A 235 -13.29 -14.93 -7.54
C ARG A 235 -13.51 -13.42 -7.59
N TRP A 236 -12.56 -12.73 -8.21
CA TRP A 236 -12.68 -11.33 -8.55
C TRP A 236 -12.93 -11.21 -10.05
N ARG A 237 -14.04 -10.58 -10.42
CA ARG A 237 -14.47 -10.34 -11.78
C ARG A 237 -14.18 -8.90 -12.13
N LEU A 238 -13.34 -8.70 -13.15
CA LEU A 238 -13.12 -7.41 -13.76
C LEU A 238 -14.17 -7.19 -14.85
N GLY A 239 -14.78 -6.01 -14.87
CA GLY A 239 -15.68 -5.59 -15.94
C GLY A 239 -14.99 -5.51 -17.30
N GLU A 240 -15.78 -5.32 -18.36
CA GLU A 240 -15.21 -4.96 -19.65
C GLU A 240 -14.56 -3.58 -19.57
N HIS A 241 -13.31 -3.48 -20.03
CA HIS A 241 -12.53 -2.26 -19.92
C HIS A 241 -11.70 -2.02 -21.18
N CYS A 242 -11.21 -0.80 -21.34
CA CYS A 242 -10.27 -0.46 -22.38
C CYS A 242 -8.94 -1.20 -22.12
N PRO A 243 -8.40 -1.96 -23.09
CA PRO A 243 -7.12 -2.64 -22.89
C PRO A 243 -5.93 -1.69 -22.76
N CYS A 244 -6.07 -0.44 -23.24
CA CYS A 244 -5.06 0.61 -23.14
C CYS A 244 -5.16 1.32 -21.78
N CYS A 245 -6.14 2.21 -21.62
CA CYS A 245 -6.23 3.07 -20.42
C CYS A 245 -6.96 2.44 -19.22
N LYS A 246 -7.43 1.19 -19.33
CA LYS A 246 -8.18 0.45 -18.29
C LYS A 246 -9.52 1.05 -17.84
N ALA A 247 -9.92 2.22 -18.35
CA ALA A 247 -11.25 2.76 -18.11
C ALA A 247 -12.38 1.83 -18.59
N ASP A 248 -13.53 1.92 -17.94
CA ASP A 248 -14.69 1.10 -18.23
C ASP A 248 -15.16 1.22 -19.68
N TRP A 249 -15.54 0.09 -20.27
CA TRP A 249 -16.02 0.08 -21.62
C TRP A 249 -17.55 0.21 -21.67
N LYS A 250 -18.04 1.23 -22.37
CA LYS A 250 -19.48 1.41 -22.60
C LYS A 250 -19.98 0.38 -23.61
N ALA A 251 -21.00 -0.38 -23.23
CA ALA A 251 -21.64 -1.37 -24.11
C ALA A 251 -22.07 -0.75 -25.45
N GLY A 252 -21.82 -1.48 -26.54
CA GLY A 252 -22.13 -1.04 -27.91
C GLY A 252 -21.16 -0.01 -28.50
N SER A 253 -20.20 0.50 -27.73
CA SER A 253 -19.19 1.42 -28.26
C SER A 253 -18.12 0.71 -29.08
N ARG A 254 -17.68 1.34 -30.18
CA ARG A 254 -16.51 0.94 -30.99
C ARG A 254 -15.22 1.68 -30.61
N ARG A 255 -15.31 2.59 -29.64
CA ARG A 255 -14.21 3.47 -29.21
C ARG A 255 -14.24 3.66 -27.70
N CYS A 256 -13.06 3.72 -27.07
CA CYS A 256 -12.95 4.11 -25.68
C CYS A 256 -13.35 5.59 -25.51
N ALA A 257 -14.22 5.88 -24.55
CA ALA A 257 -14.64 7.24 -24.24
C ALA A 257 -13.51 8.08 -23.61
N VAL A 258 -12.55 7.42 -22.95
CA VAL A 258 -11.47 8.08 -22.20
C VAL A 258 -10.24 8.33 -23.06
N CYS A 259 -9.66 7.29 -23.68
CA CYS A 259 -8.42 7.42 -24.48
C CYS A 259 -8.64 7.47 -25.99
N GLY A 260 -9.88 7.35 -26.46
CA GLY A 260 -10.18 7.39 -27.90
C GLY A 260 -9.72 6.16 -28.71
N ARG A 261 -9.10 5.15 -28.09
CA ARG A 261 -8.69 3.91 -28.76
C ARG A 261 -9.87 3.25 -29.48
N GLN A 262 -9.70 2.98 -30.77
CA GLN A 262 -10.65 2.22 -31.56
C GLN A 262 -10.50 0.70 -31.32
N GLY A 263 -11.57 -0.05 -31.57
CA GLY A 263 -11.59 -1.51 -31.46
C GLY A 263 -12.53 -2.02 -30.37
N GLY A 264 -12.29 -3.26 -29.93
CA GLY A 264 -13.09 -3.90 -28.89
C GLY A 264 -12.62 -3.63 -27.47
N SER A 265 -13.52 -3.88 -26.52
CA SER A 265 -13.19 -3.99 -25.10
C SER A 265 -12.29 -5.19 -24.84
N GLN A 266 -11.54 -5.13 -23.74
CA GLN A 266 -10.98 -6.32 -23.15
C GLN A 266 -12.12 -7.08 -22.46
N ALA A 267 -12.34 -8.33 -22.87
CA ALA A 267 -13.39 -9.16 -22.30
C ALA A 267 -13.22 -9.29 -20.77
N ALA A 268 -14.36 -9.41 -20.08
CA ALA A 268 -14.38 -9.58 -18.63
C ALA A 268 -13.47 -10.75 -18.21
N ARG A 269 -12.58 -10.49 -17.24
CA ARG A 269 -11.63 -11.48 -16.73
C ARG A 269 -12.02 -11.93 -15.34
N ARG A 270 -11.86 -13.22 -15.06
CA ARG A 270 -11.96 -13.78 -13.71
C ARG A 270 -10.56 -14.03 -13.18
N ARG A 271 -10.25 -13.44 -12.03
CA ARG A 271 -9.03 -13.68 -11.27
C ARG A 271 -9.40 -14.27 -9.91
N HIS A 272 -8.42 -14.81 -9.21
CA HIS A 272 -8.59 -15.07 -7.78
C HIS A 272 -8.63 -13.71 -7.07
N ALA A 273 -9.62 -13.53 -6.18
CA ALA A 273 -9.66 -12.35 -5.34
C ALA A 273 -8.40 -12.29 -4.48
N ARG A 274 -7.98 -11.08 -4.12
CA ARG A 274 -6.84 -10.84 -3.23
C ARG A 274 -6.91 -11.75 -1.99
N GLY A 275 -8.12 -11.90 -1.44
CA GLY A 275 -8.41 -12.74 -0.28
C GLY A 275 -7.80 -12.14 1.00
N VAL A 276 -7.93 -12.88 2.11
CA VAL A 276 -7.43 -12.46 3.43
C VAL A 276 -6.07 -13.06 3.77
N ARG A 277 -5.42 -13.78 2.86
CA ARG A 277 -4.09 -14.35 3.12
C ARG A 277 -3.09 -13.23 3.47
N PRO A 278 -2.19 -13.46 4.44
CA PRO A 278 -1.89 -14.74 5.11
C PRO A 278 -2.80 -15.09 6.30
N TYR A 279 -3.86 -14.35 6.58
CA TYR A 279 -4.73 -14.57 7.74
C TYR A 279 -5.67 -15.77 7.56
N TRP A 280 -5.84 -16.53 8.65
CA TRP A 280 -6.75 -17.67 8.77
C TRP A 280 -7.48 -17.58 10.11
N ARG A 281 -8.55 -18.37 10.28
CA ARG A 281 -9.26 -18.45 11.57
C ARG A 281 -8.30 -18.95 12.65
N LEU A 282 -8.19 -18.22 13.76
CA LEU A 282 -7.33 -18.61 14.88
C LEU A 282 -7.66 -20.02 15.41
N ALA A 283 -8.96 -20.34 15.47
CA ALA A 283 -9.43 -21.65 15.89
C ALA A 283 -8.85 -22.80 15.05
N GLY A 284 -8.51 -22.54 13.79
CA GLY A 284 -7.93 -23.52 12.88
C GLY A 284 -6.55 -24.04 13.30
N PHE A 285 -5.79 -23.28 14.11
CA PHE A 285 -4.46 -23.71 14.57
C PHE A 285 -4.23 -23.59 16.08
N LEU A 286 -5.03 -22.80 16.80
CA LEU A 286 -5.02 -22.78 18.27
C LEU A 286 -6.04 -23.77 18.87
N GLY A 287 -7.09 -24.12 18.12
CA GLY A 287 -8.26 -24.84 18.62
C GLY A 287 -9.26 -23.90 19.32
N GLU A 288 -10.57 -24.17 19.15
CA GLU A 288 -11.67 -23.33 19.64
C GLU A 288 -11.53 -22.94 21.12
N ALA A 289 -11.21 -23.91 21.99
CA ALA A 289 -11.11 -23.70 23.43
C ALA A 289 -9.94 -22.77 23.85
N ASN A 290 -8.94 -22.57 22.98
CA ASN A 290 -7.74 -21.80 23.30
C ASN A 290 -7.78 -20.38 22.74
N VAL A 291 -8.64 -20.09 21.77
CA VAL A 291 -8.72 -18.76 21.13
C VAL A 291 -9.07 -17.69 22.17
N GLY A 292 -10.09 -17.92 23.01
CA GLY A 292 -10.49 -16.96 24.05
C GLY A 292 -9.37 -16.66 25.03
N ARG A 293 -8.73 -17.71 25.57
CA ARG A 293 -7.58 -17.55 26.49
C ARG A 293 -6.41 -16.83 25.84
N PHE A 294 -6.13 -17.10 24.58
CA PHE A 294 -5.07 -16.43 23.84
C PHE A 294 -5.37 -14.92 23.71
N LEU A 295 -6.59 -14.55 23.34
CA LEU A 295 -7.00 -13.16 23.18
C LEU A 295 -7.05 -12.40 24.52
N GLU A 296 -7.47 -13.05 25.60
CA GLU A 296 -7.42 -12.49 26.96
C GLU A 296 -5.97 -12.14 27.37
N ARG A 297 -5.02 -13.06 27.15
CA ARG A 297 -3.60 -12.80 27.43
C ARG A 297 -3.03 -11.68 26.55
N TYR A 298 -3.40 -11.64 25.28
CA TYR A 298 -2.99 -10.58 24.37
C TYR A 298 -3.51 -9.20 24.84
N ALA A 299 -4.79 -9.11 25.22
CA ALA A 299 -5.39 -7.87 25.72
C ALA A 299 -4.73 -7.40 27.03
N ALA A 300 -4.44 -8.32 27.95
CA ALA A 300 -3.71 -8.01 29.18
C ALA A 300 -2.30 -7.47 28.88
N ALA A 301 -1.54 -8.14 28.01
CA ALA A 301 -0.18 -7.74 27.64
C ALA A 301 -0.13 -6.35 26.96
N ARG A 302 -1.15 -5.99 26.17
CA ARG A 302 -1.27 -4.66 25.57
C ARG A 302 -1.50 -3.57 26.60
N THR A 303 -2.41 -3.82 27.54
CA THR A 303 -2.73 -2.86 28.61
C THR A 303 -1.49 -2.57 29.46
N ASP A 304 -0.71 -3.61 29.78
CA ASP A 304 0.55 -3.46 30.51
C ASP A 304 1.58 -2.64 29.72
N SER A 305 1.70 -2.88 28.41
CA SER A 305 2.66 -2.16 27.55
C SER A 305 2.30 -0.68 27.40
N GLU A 306 1.01 -0.36 27.24
CA GLU A 306 0.53 1.03 27.10
C GLU A 306 0.68 1.83 28.41
N SER A 307 0.63 1.16 29.57
CA SER A 307 0.83 1.81 30.86
C SER A 307 2.29 2.25 31.11
N VAL A 308 3.26 1.57 30.50
CA VAL A 308 4.70 1.87 30.63
C VAL A 308 5.10 3.08 29.78
N ASP A 309 4.47 3.26 28.61
CA ASP A 309 4.76 4.38 27.71
C ASP A 309 4.07 5.70 28.12
N GLN A 310 3.19 5.68 29.13
CA GLN A 310 2.51 6.87 29.67
C GLN A 310 3.22 7.53 30.87
N VAL A 311 4.47 7.16 31.18
CA VAL A 311 5.28 7.95 32.13
C VAL A 311 5.49 9.35 31.53
N PRO A 312 5.06 10.44 32.18
CA PRO A 312 5.27 11.78 31.68
C PRO A 312 6.76 11.99 31.45
N ARG A 313 7.16 12.36 30.22
CA ARG A 313 8.51 12.88 29.99
C ARG A 313 8.66 14.08 30.91
N GLY A 314 9.44 13.87 31.98
CA GLY A 314 9.65 14.84 33.03
C GLY A 314 9.98 16.20 32.43
N SER A 315 9.22 17.19 32.89
CA SER A 315 9.46 18.63 32.76
C SER A 315 10.92 18.99 32.49
N ASP A 316 11.12 19.79 31.45
CA ASP A 316 12.39 20.44 31.13
C ASP A 316 13.05 21.00 32.40
N PRO A 317 14.37 20.80 32.60
CA PRO A 317 15.07 21.46 33.68
C PRO A 317 14.95 22.98 33.52
N PRO A 318 14.78 23.74 34.62
CA PRO A 318 14.65 25.19 34.56
C PRO A 318 15.90 25.79 33.91
N GLY A 319 15.70 26.54 32.83
CA GLY A 319 16.75 27.21 32.11
C GLY A 319 17.58 28.11 33.03
N GLU A 320 18.89 27.86 33.05
CA GLU A 320 19.87 28.78 33.63
C GLU A 320 19.81 30.10 32.84
N GLY A 321 19.47 31.18 33.55
CA GLY A 321 19.43 32.53 32.99
C GLY A 321 20.83 33.06 32.63
N PRO A 322 20.91 34.05 31.72
CA PRO A 322 22.18 34.56 31.24
C PRO A 322 22.93 35.33 32.33
N ALA A 323 24.21 35.00 32.48
CA ALA A 323 25.16 35.71 33.32
C ALA A 323 25.31 37.17 32.86
N ALA A 324 25.19 38.09 33.80
CA ALA A 324 25.42 39.52 33.61
C ALA A 324 26.88 39.81 33.30
N THR A 325 27.13 40.56 32.22
CA THR A 325 28.43 41.12 31.86
C THR A 325 28.73 42.31 32.75
N GLU A 326 29.69 42.18 33.68
CA GLU A 326 30.29 43.33 34.38
C GLU A 326 31.28 44.04 33.45
N GLN A 327 31.05 45.35 33.27
CA GLN A 327 32.02 46.29 32.71
C GLN A 327 32.99 46.72 33.82
N ARG A 328 34.29 46.59 33.56
CA ARG A 328 35.36 47.48 34.06
C ARG A 328 36.43 47.63 33.00
#